data_AF-A0A0L0CN71-F1
#
_entry.id   AF-A0A0L0CN71-F1
#
_cell.length_a   1.000
_cell.length_b   1.000
_cell.length_c   1.000
_cell.angle_alpha   90.00
_cell.angle_beta   90.00
_cell.angle_gamma   90.00
#
_symmetry.space_group_name_H-M   'P 1'
#
loop_
_entity.id
_entity.type
_entity.pdbx_description
1 polymer ?
#
loop_
_entity_poly.entity_id
_entity_poly.type
_entity_poly.pdbx_seq_one_letter_code
_entity_poly.pdbx_strand_id
1 'polypeptide(L)'
;MAVVSIRILNESFVNSLKTHKTHYENATIIKTPLFPKDLFTKEQLENGAVVCHIIGVIYMFVALAIVCDEFFVPSLDVIIEKLGITDDVAGATFMAAGGSAPELFTSVIGVFVSFDDVGIGTIVGSAVFNILFVIGMCALFSKTVLTLTWWPLFRDCTFYSISLMVLIYFFRDNLIYWWEALILFCIYCAYVTFMKWNVQVETCVKRVITKNKVTRVRSTDQLMPANTTTLAYFEDKNI
;
A
#
# COMPACT_ATOMS: atom_id res chain seq x y z
N MET A 1 -14.74 34.19 -18.17
CA MET A 1 -13.55 34.93 -17.71
C MET A 1 -12.30 34.04 -17.62
N ALA A 2 -12.39 32.75 -17.23
CA ALA A 2 -11.25 31.82 -17.23
C ALA A 2 -10.72 31.41 -18.62
N VAL A 3 -11.57 31.40 -19.65
CA VAL A 3 -11.19 30.95 -21.02
C VAL A 3 -10.37 31.99 -21.79
N VAL A 4 -10.52 33.29 -21.48
CA VAL A 4 -9.77 34.38 -22.15
C VAL A 4 -8.34 34.49 -21.59
N SER A 5 -8.13 34.21 -20.30
CA SER A 5 -6.78 34.13 -19.70
C SER A 5 -5.94 32.96 -20.24
N ILE A 6 -6.57 31.84 -20.60
CA ILE A 6 -5.87 30.66 -21.15
C ILE A 6 -5.35 30.94 -22.58
N ARG A 7 -6.09 31.72 -23.38
CA ARG A 7 -5.70 32.01 -24.78
C ARG A 7 -4.54 33.02 -24.86
N ILE A 8 -4.50 33.99 -23.96
CA ILE A 8 -3.41 34.98 -23.86
C ILE A 8 -2.13 34.34 -23.30
N LEU A 9 -2.25 33.39 -22.35
CA LEU A 9 -1.10 32.60 -21.91
C LEU A 9 -0.57 31.68 -23.03
N ASN A 10 -1.45 31.09 -23.83
CA ASN A 10 -1.05 30.18 -24.91
C ASN A 10 -0.26 30.91 -26.01
N GLU A 11 -0.64 32.12 -26.42
CA GLU A 11 0.14 32.87 -27.41
C GLU A 11 1.47 33.41 -26.87
N SER A 12 1.50 33.84 -25.60
CA SER A 12 2.76 34.27 -24.95
C SER A 12 3.73 33.11 -24.76
N PHE A 13 3.21 31.92 -24.43
CA PHE A 13 3.98 30.68 -24.29
C PHE A 13 4.42 30.10 -25.64
N VAL A 14 3.56 30.14 -26.68
CA VAL A 14 3.90 29.68 -28.04
C VAL A 14 4.96 30.58 -28.68
N ASN A 15 4.90 31.90 -28.48
CA ASN A 15 5.96 32.80 -28.95
C ASN A 15 7.26 32.59 -28.17
N SER A 16 7.21 32.34 -26.86
CA SER A 16 8.38 31.98 -26.05
C SER A 16 8.99 30.63 -26.48
N LEU A 17 8.17 29.66 -26.88
CA LEU A 17 8.63 28.38 -27.44
C LEU A 17 9.23 28.55 -28.84
N LYS A 18 8.75 29.49 -29.65
CA LYS A 18 9.32 29.77 -30.97
C LYS A 18 10.72 30.37 -30.86
N THR A 19 10.94 31.26 -29.90
CA THR A 19 12.26 31.84 -29.58
C THR A 19 13.21 30.80 -28.96
N HIS A 20 12.69 29.86 -28.14
CA HIS A 20 13.47 28.74 -27.62
C HIS A 20 13.80 27.66 -28.66
N LYS A 21 12.96 27.48 -29.69
CA LYS A 21 13.19 26.48 -30.76
C LYS A 21 14.32 26.89 -31.71
N THR A 22 14.50 28.19 -31.98
CA THR A 22 15.58 28.69 -32.85
C THR A 22 16.97 28.53 -32.22
N HIS A 23 17.06 28.44 -30.89
CA HIS A 23 18.33 28.20 -30.18
C HIS A 23 18.66 26.72 -29.96
N TYR A 24 17.78 25.79 -30.36
CA TYR A 24 17.92 24.37 -30.04
C TYR A 24 18.52 23.51 -31.17
N GLU A 25 18.67 24.02 -32.39
CA GLU A 25 19.20 23.22 -33.50
C GLU A 25 20.72 22.93 -33.42
N ASN A 26 21.46 23.54 -32.48
CA ASN A 26 22.94 23.47 -32.46
C ASN A 26 23.59 22.99 -31.15
N ALA A 27 22.87 22.33 -30.24
CA ALA A 27 23.48 21.83 -29.00
C ALA A 27 23.06 20.38 -28.72
N THR A 28 24.05 19.49 -28.75
CA THR A 28 24.03 18.14 -28.18
C THR A 28 23.35 18.18 -26.80
N ILE A 29 22.19 17.54 -26.68
CA ILE A 29 21.35 17.60 -25.48
C ILE A 29 22.00 16.79 -24.36
N ILE A 30 22.85 17.45 -23.58
CA ILE A 30 23.24 16.98 -22.26
C ILE A 30 21.99 17.14 -21.40
N LYS A 31 21.29 16.03 -21.11
CA LYS A 31 20.22 16.00 -20.08
C LYS A 31 20.86 16.36 -18.74
N THR A 32 20.86 17.65 -18.38
CA THR A 32 21.33 18.07 -17.06
C THR A 32 20.35 17.55 -16.02
N PRO A 33 20.79 16.79 -15.00
CA PRO A 33 19.90 16.36 -13.93
C PRO A 33 19.34 17.60 -13.23
N LEU A 34 18.01 17.76 -13.26
CA LEU A 34 17.27 18.82 -12.58
C LEU A 34 17.10 18.50 -11.09
N PHE A 35 18.10 17.87 -10.48
CA PHE A 35 18.18 17.67 -9.05
C PHE A 35 18.98 18.84 -8.45
N PRO A 36 18.64 19.30 -7.23
CA PRO A 36 19.40 20.36 -6.56
C PRO A 36 20.88 19.95 -6.48
N LYS A 37 21.79 20.91 -6.70
CA LYS A 37 23.23 20.67 -6.63
C LYS A 37 23.57 20.15 -5.23
N ASP A 38 24.39 19.09 -5.16
CA ASP A 38 24.88 18.57 -3.89
C ASP A 38 25.50 19.70 -3.04
N LEU A 39 25.23 19.66 -1.74
CA LEU A 39 25.76 20.61 -0.76
C LEU A 39 27.29 20.59 -0.68
N PHE A 40 27.94 19.54 -1.19
CA PHE A 40 29.39 19.36 -1.18
C PHE A 40 29.94 19.18 -2.59
N THR A 41 31.05 19.88 -2.89
CA THR A 41 31.76 19.75 -4.17
C THR A 41 32.57 18.44 -4.19
N LYS A 42 32.82 17.84 -5.36
CA LYS A 42 33.58 16.57 -5.49
C LYS A 42 34.94 16.60 -4.78
N GLU A 43 35.61 17.75 -4.78
CA GLU A 43 36.90 17.99 -4.11
C GLU A 43 36.78 17.99 -2.57
N GLN A 44 35.62 18.35 -2.01
CA GLN A 44 35.35 18.27 -0.57
C GLN A 44 35.00 16.84 -0.15
N LEU A 45 34.31 16.09 -1.01
CA LEU A 45 34.02 14.66 -0.80
C LEU A 45 35.31 13.84 -0.75
N GLU A 46 36.26 14.07 -1.67
CA GLU A 46 37.57 13.38 -1.69
C GLU A 46 38.45 13.70 -0.47
N ASN A 47 38.29 14.89 0.14
CA ASN A 47 39.01 15.30 1.35
C ASN A 47 38.34 14.86 2.67
N GLY A 48 37.38 13.93 2.62
CA GLY A 48 36.76 13.32 3.80
C GLY A 48 35.34 13.79 4.14
N ALA A 49 34.75 14.73 3.38
CA ALA A 49 33.36 15.17 3.61
C ALA A 49 32.31 14.08 3.33
N VAL A 50 32.71 12.97 2.68
CA VAL A 50 31.87 11.77 2.52
C VAL A 50 31.42 11.23 3.88
N VAL A 51 32.29 11.27 4.91
CA VAL A 51 31.94 10.78 6.25
C VAL A 51 30.82 11.65 6.87
N CYS A 52 30.91 12.97 6.74
CA CYS A 52 29.85 13.89 7.20
C CYS A 52 28.54 13.67 6.44
N HIS A 53 28.60 13.39 5.14
CA HIS A 53 27.41 13.10 4.33
C HIS A 53 26.73 11.80 4.77
N ILE A 54 27.50 10.72 4.99
CA ILE A 54 26.98 9.44 5.50
C ILE A 54 26.33 9.62 6.88
N ILE A 55 26.98 10.36 7.78
CA ILE A 55 26.43 10.67 9.11
C ILE A 55 25.10 11.44 8.97
N GLY A 56 25.04 12.42 8.07
CA GLY A 56 23.82 13.18 7.80
C GLY A 56 22.68 12.31 7.30
N VAL A 57 22.94 11.39 6.37
CA VAL A 57 21.93 10.45 5.85
C VAL A 57 21.44 9.49 6.93
N ILE A 58 22.35 8.93 7.72
CA ILE A 58 21.99 8.05 8.85
C ILE A 58 21.14 8.80 9.88
N TYR A 59 21.53 10.03 10.23
CA TYR A 59 20.79 10.86 11.17
C TYR A 59 19.37 11.15 10.66
N MET A 60 19.22 11.51 9.37
CA MET A 60 17.89 11.75 8.77
C MET A 60 17.04 10.48 8.72
N PHE A 61 17.64 9.33 8.41
CA PHE A 61 16.94 8.05 8.40
C PHE A 61 16.42 7.68 9.80
N VAL A 62 17.27 7.80 10.83
CA VAL A 62 16.88 7.52 12.23
C VAL A 62 15.82 8.51 12.70
N ALA A 63 15.97 9.80 12.38
CA ALA A 63 14.98 10.81 12.75
C ALA A 63 13.60 10.51 12.14
N LEU A 64 13.54 10.15 10.85
CA LEU A 64 12.29 9.76 10.20
C LEU A 64 11.70 8.49 10.82
N ALA A 65 12.53 7.49 11.13
CA ALA A 65 12.07 6.27 11.78
C ALA A 65 11.41 6.55 13.15
N ILE A 66 12.05 7.39 13.99
CA ILE A 66 11.51 7.79 15.29
C ILE A 66 10.20 8.59 15.11
N VAL A 67 10.15 9.52 14.16
CA VAL A 67 8.94 10.31 13.91
C VAL A 67 7.79 9.41 13.46
N CYS A 68 8.06 8.42 12.61
CA CYS A 68 7.06 7.46 12.17
C CYS A 68 6.55 6.58 13.33
N ASP A 69 7.44 6.07 14.18
CA ASP A 69 7.06 5.16 15.27
C ASP A 69 6.39 5.90 16.44
N GLU A 70 6.97 7.00 16.91
CA GLU A 70 6.51 7.69 18.13
C GLU A 70 5.37 8.69 17.89
N PHE A 71 5.26 9.27 16.69
CA PHE A 71 4.27 10.33 16.43
C PHE A 71 3.25 9.91 15.38
N PHE A 72 3.68 9.31 14.27
CA PHE A 72 2.80 9.02 13.16
C PHE A 72 1.81 7.88 13.44
N VAL A 73 2.31 6.72 13.88
CA VAL A 73 1.46 5.55 14.19
C VAL A 73 0.44 5.87 15.29
N PRO A 74 0.82 6.46 16.45
CA PRO A 74 -0.14 6.78 17.50
C PRO A 74 -1.19 7.83 17.09
N SER A 75 -0.81 8.77 16.22
CA SER A 75 -1.76 9.76 15.69
C SER A 75 -2.84 9.09 14.82
N LEU A 76 -2.46 8.09 14.02
CA LEU A 76 -3.42 7.30 13.25
C LEU A 76 -4.33 6.49 14.16
N ASP A 77 -3.79 5.86 15.20
CA ASP A 77 -4.57 5.06 16.15
C ASP A 77 -5.66 5.88 16.84
N VAL A 78 -5.34 7.10 17.28
CA VAL A 78 -6.34 8.02 17.86
C VAL A 78 -7.44 8.35 16.86
N ILE A 79 -7.10 8.58 15.58
CA ILE A 79 -8.10 8.85 14.54
C ILE A 79 -9.00 7.63 14.31
N ILE A 80 -8.41 6.44 14.24
CA ILE A 80 -9.12 5.17 14.06
C ILE A 80 -10.09 4.93 15.22
N GLU A 81 -9.65 5.15 16.45
CA GLU A 81 -10.46 5.00 17.67
C GLU A 81 -11.65 5.98 17.65
N LYS A 82 -11.43 7.24 17.28
CA LYS A 82 -12.50 8.26 17.17
C LYS A 82 -13.50 7.95 16.06
N LEU A 83 -13.06 7.32 14.97
CA LEU A 83 -13.92 6.91 13.86
C LEU A 83 -14.63 5.56 14.11
N GLY A 84 -14.25 4.81 15.15
CA GLY A 84 -14.86 3.52 15.49
C GLY A 84 -14.66 2.45 14.41
N ILE A 85 -13.54 2.50 13.70
CA ILE A 85 -13.21 1.58 12.61
C ILE A 85 -12.52 0.34 13.18
N THR A 86 -12.84 -0.84 12.65
CA THR A 86 -12.19 -2.10 13.02
C THR A 86 -10.72 -2.13 12.59
N ASP A 87 -9.84 -2.71 13.41
CA ASP A 87 -8.39 -2.81 13.17
C ASP A 87 -8.02 -3.34 11.78
N ASP A 88 -8.72 -4.36 11.29
CA ASP A 88 -8.51 -4.94 9.95
C ASP A 88 -8.73 -3.93 8.80
N VAL A 89 -9.67 -2.99 8.98
CA VAL A 89 -9.97 -1.92 8.00
C VAL A 89 -9.02 -0.76 8.18
N ALA A 90 -8.68 -0.44 9.44
CA ALA A 90 -7.75 0.62 9.79
C ALA A 90 -6.34 0.37 9.24
N GLY A 91 -5.83 -0.86 9.39
CA GLY A 91 -4.55 -1.29 8.83
C GLY A 91 -4.52 -1.18 7.30
N ALA A 92 -5.56 -1.69 6.64
CA ALA A 92 -5.66 -1.72 5.18
C ALA A 92 -5.98 -0.36 4.52
N THR A 93 -6.30 0.68 5.30
CA THR A 93 -6.63 2.02 4.77
C THR A 93 -5.74 3.09 5.35
N PHE A 94 -5.91 3.46 6.62
CA PHE A 94 -5.21 4.59 7.24
C PHE A 94 -3.72 4.31 7.44
N MET A 95 -3.36 3.15 7.98
CA MET A 95 -1.94 2.79 8.18
C MET A 95 -1.22 2.61 6.84
N ALA A 96 -1.85 1.90 5.89
CA ALA A 96 -1.31 1.72 4.54
C ALA A 96 -1.17 3.04 3.76
N ALA A 97 -2.22 3.87 3.70
CA ALA A 97 -2.17 5.17 3.02
C ALA A 97 -1.14 6.09 3.68
N GLY A 98 -1.02 6.01 5.01
CA GLY A 98 -0.07 6.77 5.77
C GLY A 98 1.38 6.46 5.42
N GLY A 99 1.74 5.17 5.39
CA GLY A 99 3.09 4.72 5.03
C GLY A 99 3.48 5.05 3.58
N SER A 100 2.53 4.99 2.64
CA SER A 100 2.79 5.26 1.22
C SER A 100 2.66 6.72 0.80
N ALA A 101 2.17 7.61 1.68
CA ALA A 101 2.02 9.04 1.36
C ALA A 101 3.35 9.73 0.97
N PRO A 102 4.49 9.50 1.66
CA PRO A 102 5.78 10.04 1.24
C PRO A 102 6.23 9.54 -0.13
N GLU A 103 6.05 8.24 -0.40
CA GLU A 103 6.38 7.64 -1.70
C GLU A 103 5.54 8.25 -2.84
N LEU A 104 4.24 8.46 -2.60
CA LEU A 104 3.35 9.12 -3.54
C LEU A 104 3.82 10.56 -3.83
N PHE A 105 4.16 11.33 -2.79
CA PHE A 105 4.61 12.71 -2.95
C PHE A 105 5.92 12.80 -3.74
N THR A 106 6.90 11.95 -3.42
CA THR A 106 8.17 11.89 -4.16
C THR A 106 7.97 11.48 -5.62
N SER A 107 7.05 10.53 -5.88
CA SER A 107 6.71 10.09 -7.24
C SER A 107 6.01 11.19 -8.05
N VAL A 108 5.09 11.93 -7.43
CA VAL A 108 4.40 13.06 -8.08
C VAL A 108 5.40 14.16 -8.46
N ILE A 109 6.29 14.55 -7.54
CA ILE A 109 7.35 15.53 -7.83
C ILE A 109 8.28 14.99 -8.93
N GLY A 110 8.65 13.71 -8.84
CA GLY A 110 9.51 13.05 -9.82
C GLY A 110 8.94 13.07 -11.24
N VAL A 111 7.64 12.86 -11.39
CA VAL A 111 6.93 12.93 -12.69
C VAL A 111 6.90 14.35 -13.26
N PHE A 112 6.76 15.38 -12.43
CA PHE A 112 6.82 16.77 -12.91
C PHE A 112 8.23 17.21 -13.32
N VAL A 113 9.26 16.55 -12.78
CA VAL A 113 10.67 16.84 -13.05
C VAL A 113 11.23 15.98 -14.19
N SER A 114 10.72 14.76 -14.37
CA SER A 114 11.25 13.76 -15.31
C SER A 114 10.29 13.59 -16.49
N PHE A 115 10.72 13.93 -17.70
CA PHE A 115 9.89 13.90 -18.92
C PHE A 115 9.84 12.53 -19.64
N ASP A 116 10.11 11.42 -18.95
CA ASP A 116 10.29 10.10 -19.60
C ASP A 116 9.40 9.00 -18.96
N ASP A 117 9.03 7.99 -19.76
CA ASP A 117 8.24 6.78 -19.38
C ASP A 117 8.87 5.93 -18.25
N VAL A 118 10.09 6.28 -17.82
CA VAL A 118 10.81 5.68 -16.69
C VAL A 118 10.01 5.76 -15.38
N GLY A 119 9.16 6.78 -15.21
CA GLY A 119 8.40 6.98 -13.97
C GLY A 119 7.45 5.84 -13.61
N ILE A 120 6.77 5.22 -14.59
CA ILE A 120 5.80 4.14 -14.33
C ILE A 120 6.51 2.89 -13.82
N GLY A 121 7.66 2.54 -14.42
CA GLY A 121 8.46 1.39 -13.98
C GLY A 121 8.96 1.55 -12.54
N THR A 122 9.32 2.77 -12.14
CA THR A 122 9.71 3.06 -10.75
C THR A 122 8.54 2.89 -9.78
N ILE A 123 7.33 3.35 -10.14
CA ILE A 123 6.14 3.24 -9.28
C ILE A 123 5.71 1.77 -9.11
N VAL A 124 5.67 1.00 -10.20
CA VAL A 124 5.31 -0.43 -10.12
C VAL A 124 6.39 -1.21 -9.37
N GLY A 125 7.66 -0.90 -9.64
CA GLY A 125 8.80 -1.52 -8.96
C GLY A 125 8.82 -1.25 -7.46
N SER A 126 8.54 -0.03 -7.02
CA SER A 126 8.49 0.32 -5.60
C SER A 126 7.31 -0.36 -4.89
N ALA A 127 6.15 -0.46 -5.53
CA ALA A 127 4.99 -1.18 -4.97
C ALA A 127 5.28 -2.68 -4.75
N VAL A 128 5.88 -3.34 -5.74
CA VAL A 128 6.27 -4.75 -5.64
C VAL A 128 7.37 -4.94 -4.59
N PHE A 129 8.36 -4.04 -4.56
CA PHE A 129 9.42 -4.06 -3.56
C PHE A 129 8.86 -3.89 -2.14
N ASN A 130 7.96 -2.93 -1.91
CA ASN A 130 7.36 -2.68 -0.61
C ASN A 130 6.62 -3.93 -0.10
N ILE A 131 5.77 -4.55 -0.93
CA ILE A 131 5.02 -5.75 -0.54
C ILE A 131 5.95 -6.93 -0.25
N LEU A 132 6.96 -7.19 -1.10
CA LEU A 132 7.83 -8.34 -0.90
C LEU A 132 8.83 -8.13 0.26
N PHE A 133 9.49 -6.96 0.27
CA PHE A 133 10.53 -6.65 1.24
C PHE A 133 9.96 -6.36 2.62
N VAL A 134 8.94 -5.50 2.75
CA VAL A 134 8.38 -5.14 4.06
C VAL A 134 7.69 -6.34 4.69
N ILE A 135 6.83 -7.05 3.96
CA ILE A 135 6.17 -8.25 4.51
C ILE A 135 7.21 -9.34 4.84
N GLY A 136 8.21 -9.54 3.96
CA GLY A 136 9.28 -10.50 4.20
C GLY A 136 10.09 -10.18 5.45
N MET A 137 10.47 -8.92 5.65
CA MET A 137 11.19 -8.46 6.84
C MET A 137 10.31 -8.57 8.10
N CYS A 138 9.03 -8.17 8.04
CA CYS A 138 8.10 -8.34 9.15
C CYS A 138 7.94 -9.81 9.54
N ALA A 139 7.91 -10.74 8.57
CA ALA A 139 7.83 -12.17 8.83
C ALA A 139 9.13 -12.73 9.45
N LEU A 140 10.30 -12.27 9.00
CA LEU A 140 11.60 -12.72 9.52
C LEU A 140 11.90 -12.19 10.92
N PHE A 141 11.55 -10.94 11.21
CA PHE A 141 11.84 -10.28 12.48
C PHE A 141 10.72 -10.43 13.52
N SER A 142 9.56 -10.96 13.14
CA SER A 142 8.50 -11.25 14.12
C SER A 142 8.92 -12.39 15.04
N LYS A 143 8.93 -12.11 16.35
CA LYS A 143 9.13 -13.10 17.41
C LYS A 143 7.83 -13.80 17.85
N THR A 144 6.71 -13.48 17.20
CA THR A 144 5.37 -13.94 17.59
C THR A 144 4.63 -14.55 16.40
N VAL A 145 3.64 -15.42 16.69
CA VAL A 145 2.77 -15.97 15.65
C VAL A 145 1.82 -14.89 15.13
N LEU A 146 1.96 -14.54 13.85
CA LEU A 146 1.03 -13.61 13.17
C LEU A 146 -0.22 -14.37 12.75
N THR A 147 -1.30 -14.23 13.53
CA THR A 147 -2.60 -14.78 13.16
C THR A 147 -3.29 -13.87 12.16
N LEU A 148 -3.19 -14.19 10.87
CA LEU A 148 -3.87 -13.47 9.80
C LEU A 148 -5.30 -13.97 9.64
N THR A 149 -6.27 -13.06 9.64
CA THR A 149 -7.65 -13.37 9.30
C THR A 149 -7.76 -13.63 7.80
N TRP A 150 -8.28 -14.79 7.41
CA TRP A 150 -8.36 -15.19 5.99
C TRP A 150 -9.23 -14.25 5.15
N TRP A 151 -10.25 -13.64 5.77
CA TRP A 151 -11.23 -12.81 5.06
C TRP A 151 -10.65 -11.47 4.56
N PRO A 152 -10.07 -10.60 5.41
CA PRO A 152 -9.37 -9.39 4.95
C PRO A 152 -8.23 -9.69 3.97
N LEU A 153 -7.43 -10.73 4.24
CA LEU A 153 -6.32 -11.11 3.37
C LEU A 153 -6.80 -11.46 1.96
N PHE A 154 -7.83 -12.30 1.85
CA PHE A 154 -8.38 -12.69 0.55
C PHE A 154 -8.99 -11.48 -0.20
N ARG A 155 -9.71 -10.61 0.51
CA ARG A 155 -10.26 -9.36 -0.02
C ARG A 155 -9.14 -8.49 -0.61
N ASP A 156 -8.12 -8.19 0.18
CA ASP A 156 -7.04 -7.26 -0.20
C ASP A 156 -6.22 -7.83 -1.36
N CYS A 157 -5.87 -9.13 -1.32
CA CYS A 157 -5.20 -9.80 -2.43
C CYS A 157 -6.04 -9.80 -3.72
N THR A 158 -7.37 -9.95 -3.63
CA THR A 158 -8.25 -9.95 -4.81
C THR A 158 -8.31 -8.58 -5.46
N PHE A 159 -8.54 -7.51 -4.66
CA PHE A 159 -8.57 -6.15 -5.18
C PHE A 159 -7.21 -5.72 -5.75
N TYR A 160 -6.12 -6.11 -5.08
CA TYR A 160 -4.77 -5.86 -5.56
C TYR A 160 -4.49 -6.58 -6.89
N SER A 161 -4.85 -7.85 -7.00
CA SER A 161 -4.69 -8.64 -8.22
C SER A 161 -5.49 -8.05 -9.39
N ILE A 162 -6.75 -7.67 -9.17
CA ILE A 162 -7.58 -7.02 -10.20
C ILE A 162 -6.94 -5.70 -10.66
N SER A 163 -6.49 -4.87 -9.71
CA SER A 163 -5.86 -3.58 -10.03
C SER A 163 -4.58 -3.76 -10.87
N LEU A 164 -3.76 -4.75 -10.51
CA LEU A 164 -2.54 -5.09 -11.23
C LEU A 164 -2.82 -5.69 -12.61
N MET A 165 -3.84 -6.53 -12.75
CA MET A 165 -4.26 -7.05 -14.06
C MET A 165 -4.75 -5.93 -15.00
N VAL A 166 -5.56 -5.00 -14.50
CA VAL A 166 -6.03 -3.84 -15.27
C VAL A 166 -4.85 -2.95 -15.68
N LEU A 167 -3.90 -2.71 -14.77
CA LEU A 167 -2.69 -1.95 -15.07
C LEU A 167 -1.86 -2.61 -16.18
N ILE A 168 -1.61 -3.93 -16.08
CA ILE A 168 -0.87 -4.68 -17.11
C ILE A 168 -1.60 -4.64 -18.45
N TYR A 169 -2.93 -4.71 -18.45
CA TYR A 169 -3.73 -4.62 -19.66
C TYR A 169 -3.55 -3.29 -20.38
N PHE A 170 -3.64 -2.15 -19.67
CA PHE A 170 -3.39 -0.82 -20.25
C PHE A 170 -1.95 -0.63 -20.70
N PHE A 171 -0.99 -1.26 -20.01
CA PHE A 171 0.41 -1.16 -20.38
C PHE A 171 0.77 -1.87 -21.70
N ARG A 172 -0.11 -2.73 -22.23
CA ARG A 172 0.12 -3.46 -23.49
C ARG A 172 0.43 -2.51 -24.67
N ASP A 173 -0.20 -1.35 -24.69
CA ASP A 173 -0.09 -0.40 -25.79
C ASP A 173 1.04 0.63 -25.57
N ASN A 174 1.83 0.49 -24.50
CA ASN A 174 2.96 1.34 -24.09
C ASN A 174 2.63 2.84 -23.96
N LEU A 175 1.35 3.22 -23.97
CA LEU A 175 0.87 4.59 -23.85
C LEU A 175 -0.28 4.58 -22.84
N ILE A 176 -0.19 5.39 -21.79
CA ILE A 176 -1.25 5.54 -20.79
C ILE A 176 -2.05 6.80 -21.09
N TYR A 177 -3.31 6.65 -21.47
CA TYR A 177 -4.23 7.75 -21.66
C TYR A 177 -4.80 8.25 -20.32
N TRP A 178 -5.20 9.53 -20.28
CA TRP A 178 -5.74 10.13 -19.04
C TRP A 178 -7.01 9.42 -18.53
N TRP A 179 -7.82 8.85 -19.42
CA TRP A 179 -9.01 8.08 -19.04
C TRP A 179 -8.67 6.72 -18.42
N GLU A 180 -7.56 6.08 -18.82
CA GLU A 180 -7.07 4.82 -18.21
C GLU A 180 -6.56 5.07 -16.79
N ALA A 181 -5.82 6.17 -16.60
CA ALA A 181 -5.42 6.64 -15.28
C ALA A 181 -6.64 6.96 -14.40
N LEU A 182 -7.68 7.58 -14.98
CA LEU A 182 -8.93 7.85 -14.29
C LEU A 182 -9.66 6.55 -13.88
N ILE A 183 -9.67 5.51 -14.74
CA ILE A 183 -10.25 4.21 -14.40
C ILE A 183 -9.51 3.57 -13.23
N LEU A 184 -8.18 3.55 -13.26
CA LEU A 184 -7.36 3.03 -12.15
C LEU A 184 -7.65 3.78 -10.85
N PHE A 185 -7.77 5.10 -10.92
CA PHE A 185 -8.16 5.93 -9.78
C PHE A 185 -9.58 5.61 -9.28
N CYS A 186 -10.54 5.43 -10.18
CA CYS A 186 -11.92 5.03 -9.84
C CYS A 186 -11.98 3.65 -9.17
N ILE A 187 -11.17 2.68 -9.60
CA ILE A 187 -11.06 1.36 -8.95
C ILE A 187 -10.56 1.52 -7.51
N TYR A 188 -9.55 2.37 -7.30
CA TYR A 188 -9.07 2.69 -5.95
C TYR A 188 -10.16 3.35 -5.08
N CYS A 189 -10.87 4.35 -5.61
CA CYS A 189 -11.99 4.97 -4.89
C CYS A 189 -13.11 3.96 -4.58
N ALA A 190 -13.42 3.06 -5.51
CA ALA A 190 -14.39 1.98 -5.30
C ALA A 190 -13.95 1.03 -4.18
N TYR A 191 -12.66 0.66 -4.13
CA TYR A 191 -12.10 -0.13 -3.03
C TYR A 191 -12.23 0.57 -1.67
N VAL A 192 -11.83 1.84 -1.57
CA VAL A 192 -11.96 2.63 -0.33
C VAL A 192 -13.43 2.74 0.11
N THR A 193 -14.34 2.94 -0.85
CA THR A 193 -15.78 3.02 -0.55
C THR A 193 -16.34 1.66 -0.12
N PHE A 194 -15.91 0.56 -0.76
CA PHE A 194 -16.27 -0.80 -0.36
C PHE A 194 -15.82 -1.12 1.07
N MET A 195 -14.66 -0.62 1.49
CA MET A 195 -14.15 -0.78 2.85
C MET A 195 -15.07 -0.18 3.92
N LYS A 196 -15.84 0.86 3.61
CA LYS A 196 -16.87 1.40 4.52
C LYS A 196 -17.95 0.37 4.87
N TRP A 197 -18.30 -0.49 3.93
CA TRP A 197 -19.29 -1.56 4.11
C TRP A 197 -18.67 -2.87 4.62
N ASN A 198 -17.36 -2.90 4.91
CA ASN A 198 -16.64 -4.13 5.21
C ASN A 198 -17.28 -4.95 6.34
N VAL A 199 -17.72 -4.31 7.43
CA VAL A 199 -18.31 -4.98 8.60
C VAL A 199 -19.58 -5.76 8.23
N GLN A 200 -20.41 -5.22 7.33
CA GLN A 200 -21.65 -5.86 6.88
C GLN A 200 -21.35 -7.01 5.91
N VAL A 201 -20.36 -6.84 5.03
CA VAL A 201 -19.91 -7.87 4.10
C VAL A 201 -19.31 -9.06 4.86
N GLU A 202 -18.46 -8.79 5.85
CA GLU A 202 -17.85 -9.82 6.70
C GLU A 202 -18.91 -10.61 7.46
N THR A 203 -19.90 -9.93 8.04
CA THR A 203 -21.01 -10.58 8.76
C THR A 203 -21.85 -11.46 7.81
N CYS A 204 -22.09 -10.98 6.58
CA CYS A 204 -22.79 -11.73 5.55
C CYS A 204 -22.01 -12.99 5.14
N VAL A 205 -20.71 -12.87 4.90
CA VAL A 205 -19.88 -13.99 4.44
C VAL A 205 -19.67 -15.01 5.54
N LYS A 206 -19.41 -14.59 6.78
CA LYS A 206 -19.35 -15.50 7.93
C LYS A 206 -20.68 -16.24 8.11
N ARG A 207 -21.82 -15.62 7.80
CA ARG A 207 -23.13 -16.27 7.82
C ARG A 207 -23.27 -17.32 6.71
N VAL A 208 -22.81 -17.03 5.49
CA VAL A 208 -22.84 -17.99 4.35
C VAL A 208 -21.91 -19.18 4.58
N ILE A 209 -20.68 -18.93 5.06
CA ILE A 209 -19.68 -19.98 5.32
C ILE A 209 -20.10 -20.85 6.50
N THR A 210 -20.60 -20.26 7.60
CA THR A 210 -21.06 -21.04 8.76
C THR A 210 -22.30 -21.88 8.41
N LYS A 211 -23.18 -21.39 7.52
CA LYS A 211 -24.32 -22.18 7.01
C LYS A 211 -23.88 -23.49 6.33
N ASN A 212 -22.69 -23.52 5.74
CA ASN A 212 -22.08 -24.72 5.14
C ASN A 212 -21.23 -25.57 6.11
N LYS A 213 -20.91 -25.08 7.32
CA LYS A 213 -20.22 -25.87 8.36
C LYS A 213 -21.18 -26.64 9.30
N VAL A 214 -22.48 -26.32 9.33
CA VAL A 214 -23.49 -26.98 10.18
C VAL A 214 -24.00 -28.32 9.58
N THR A 215 -23.13 -29.08 8.90
CA THR A 215 -23.45 -30.45 8.45
C THR A 215 -22.43 -31.51 8.91
N ARG A 216 -21.52 -31.17 9.83
CA ARG A 216 -20.63 -32.17 10.45
C ARG A 216 -20.32 -31.87 11.92
N VAL A 217 -21.29 -32.02 12.81
CA VAL A 217 -21.09 -32.69 14.12
C VAL A 217 -22.44 -33.26 14.56
N ARG A 218 -22.57 -34.60 14.57
CA ARG A 218 -23.25 -35.45 15.58
C ARG A 218 -23.61 -36.83 15.01
N SER A 219 -22.65 -37.76 14.99
CA SER A 219 -22.95 -39.19 14.79
C SER A 219 -21.95 -40.11 15.50
N THR A 220 -21.41 -39.70 16.66
CA THR A 220 -20.61 -40.62 17.49
C THR A 220 -20.85 -40.48 18.99
N ASP A 221 -22.01 -39.91 19.39
CA ASP A 221 -22.47 -39.92 20.80
C ASP A 221 -23.67 -40.86 21.00
N GLN A 222 -23.84 -41.86 20.13
CA GLN A 222 -24.79 -42.95 20.33
C GLN A 222 -24.08 -44.27 20.11
N LEU A 223 -23.34 -44.71 21.14
CA LEU A 223 -23.05 -46.13 21.43
C LEU A 223 -22.44 -46.22 22.84
N MET A 224 -23.23 -45.90 23.86
CA MET A 224 -23.09 -46.51 25.18
C MET A 224 -24.45 -47.09 25.53
N PRO A 225 -24.64 -48.42 25.54
CA PRO A 225 -25.85 -49.00 26.10
C PRO A 225 -25.87 -48.72 27.61
N ALA A 226 -26.86 -47.94 28.02
CA ALA A 226 -27.27 -47.84 29.42
C ALA A 226 -27.80 -49.19 29.86
N ASN A 227 -26.98 -50.01 30.54
CA ASN A 227 -27.40 -51.08 31.48
C ASN A 227 -26.21 -51.89 32.03
N THR A 228 -25.26 -51.26 32.75
CA THR A 228 -24.26 -52.06 33.50
C THR A 228 -23.90 -51.49 34.89
N THR A 229 -24.39 -50.32 35.27
CA THR A 229 -24.00 -49.70 36.56
C THR A 229 -24.88 -50.13 37.75
N THR A 230 -26.01 -50.82 37.53
CA THR A 230 -26.92 -51.22 38.61
C THR A 230 -26.68 -52.63 39.18
N LEU A 231 -25.89 -53.49 38.53
CA LEU A 231 -25.62 -54.86 39.04
C LEU A 231 -24.42 -54.92 40.00
N ALA A 232 -23.47 -53.98 39.93
CA ALA A 232 -22.31 -53.96 40.83
C ALA A 232 -22.63 -53.50 42.27
N TYR A 233 -23.80 -52.89 42.50
CA TYR A 233 -24.21 -52.43 43.85
C TYR A 233 -24.98 -53.48 44.67
N PHE A 234 -25.44 -54.58 44.04
CA PHE A 234 -26.16 -55.64 44.75
C PHE A 234 -25.31 -56.86 45.10
N GLU A 235 -24.11 -57.00 44.54
CA GLU A 235 -23.24 -58.15 44.80
C GLU A 235 -22.32 -57.97 46.03
N ASP A 236 -22.08 -56.73 46.47
CA ASP A 236 -21.19 -56.42 47.61
C ASP A 236 -21.91 -56.36 48.98
N LYS A 237 -23.19 -56.75 49.05
CA LYS A 237 -23.98 -56.70 50.30
C LYS A 237 -24.60 -58.02 50.72
N ASN A 238 -24.22 -59.13 50.10
CA ASN A 238 -24.81 -60.44 50.36
C ASN A 238 -23.81 -61.62 50.41
N ILE A 239 -22.57 -61.35 50.84
CA ILE A 239 -21.59 -62.37 51.27
C ILE A 239 -20.91 -61.90 52.55
#